data_AF-A0A4Y2FM06-F1
#
_entry.id   AF-A0A4Y2FM06-F1
#
_cell.length_a   1.000
_cell.length_b   1.000
_cell.length_c   1.000
_cell.angle_alpha   90.00
_cell.angle_beta   90.00
_cell.angle_gamma   90.00
#
_symmetry.space_group_name_H-M   'P 1'
#
loop_
_entity.id
_entity.type
_entity.pdbx_description
1 polymer ?
#
loop_
_entity_poly.entity_id
_entity_poly.type
_entity_poly.pdbx_seq_one_letter_code
_entity_poly.pdbx_strand_id
1 'polypeptide(L)'
;MHNAFKAGCIANTWGIVDFLTALYYLFKNSPVRRDDFLKESEGALPKKFIQHRWLENVPANESAINLLPSIKKYIVSVDKGEHNQPNCMSYACVKTHMSNNLLSVKLKLFNSIAKVLLPFLTKYQTDKPMLFFLPEDLKKIVNLLLQCFVLSKNLNTATTLQKLLCLDINNTKIHKPIENIDLDFSAEKEVQSLHVSKKISDRQIFYLRMDCKKFLIKLTMKLLEKSPLPGPAVGGCDCTRPRASERSCATDGFYKMKINDNVF
;
A
#
# COMPACT_ATOMS: atom_id res chain seq x y z
N MET A 1 4.08 9.42 -2.11
CA MET A 1 3.73 7.99 -2.14
C MET A 1 4.69 7.12 -1.31
N HIS A 2 5.96 6.96 -1.69
CA HIS A 2 6.91 6.09 -0.96
C HIS A 2 7.00 6.39 0.54
N ASN A 3 7.15 7.66 0.93
CA ASN A 3 7.20 8.06 2.34
C ASN A 3 5.89 7.81 3.09
N ALA A 4 4.75 7.88 2.39
CA ALA A 4 3.46 7.59 2.99
C ALA A 4 3.30 6.09 3.26
N PHE A 5 3.66 5.26 2.28
CA PHE A 5 3.67 3.81 2.45
C PHE A 5 4.65 3.36 3.54
N LYS A 6 5.86 3.96 3.59
CA LYS A 6 6.83 3.76 4.67
C LYS A 6 6.25 4.10 6.03
N ALA A 7 5.53 5.21 6.16
CA ALA A 7 4.89 5.59 7.42
C ALA A 7 3.84 4.56 7.88
N GLY A 8 3.06 4.01 6.96
CA GLY A 8 2.16 2.89 7.24
C GLY A 8 2.92 1.65 7.73
N CYS A 9 4.02 1.29 7.07
CA CYS A 9 4.85 0.15 7.44
C CYS A 9 5.47 0.28 8.83
N ILE A 10 6.01 1.46 9.18
CA ILE A 10 6.60 1.72 10.50
C ILE A 10 5.53 1.67 11.60
N ALA A 11 4.29 2.04 11.28
CA ALA A 11 3.18 2.02 12.24
C ALA A 11 2.66 0.60 12.53
N ASN A 12 3.02 -0.39 11.72
CA ASN A 12 2.66 -1.79 11.95
C ASN A 12 3.76 -2.52 12.71
N THR A 13 3.40 -3.65 13.32
CA THR A 13 4.30 -4.52 14.09
C THR A 13 4.59 -5.83 13.34
N TRP A 14 4.38 -5.86 12.03
CA TRP A 14 4.33 -7.13 11.28
C TRP A 14 5.71 -7.70 10.95
N GLY A 15 6.78 -6.89 10.99
CA GLY A 15 8.14 -7.34 10.67
C GLY A 15 8.33 -7.82 9.23
N ILE A 16 7.43 -7.46 8.31
CA ILE A 16 7.48 -7.91 6.89
C ILE A 16 8.78 -7.50 6.23
N VAL A 17 9.27 -6.31 6.56
CA VAL A 17 10.49 -5.73 5.99
C VAL A 17 11.70 -6.55 6.38
N ASP A 18 11.77 -6.93 7.65
CA ASP A 18 12.84 -7.75 8.19
C ASP A 18 12.78 -9.14 7.57
N PHE A 19 11.59 -9.73 7.47
CA PHE A 19 11.36 -11.01 6.79
C PHE A 19 11.82 -10.99 5.33
N LEU A 20 11.35 -10.05 4.51
CA LEU A 20 11.69 -9.97 3.08
C LEU A 20 13.19 -9.71 2.87
N THR A 21 13.79 -8.91 3.75
CA THR A 21 15.24 -8.63 3.72
C THR A 21 16.04 -9.88 4.11
N ALA A 22 15.67 -10.53 5.21
CA ALA A 22 16.30 -11.76 5.69
C ALA A 22 16.19 -12.89 4.66
N LEU A 23 15.02 -13.04 4.03
CA LEU A 23 14.78 -14.07 3.03
C LEU A 23 15.74 -13.97 1.84
N TYR A 24 16.00 -12.76 1.34
CA TYR A 24 17.00 -12.55 0.29
C TYR A 24 18.43 -12.86 0.76
N TYR A 25 18.82 -12.33 1.92
CA TYR A 25 20.19 -12.48 2.42
C TYR A 25 20.52 -13.90 2.91
N LEU A 26 19.51 -14.70 3.25
CA LEU A 26 19.67 -16.11 3.58
C LEU A 26 20.40 -16.87 2.47
N PHE A 27 20.02 -16.62 1.21
CA PHE A 27 20.56 -17.33 0.03
C PHE A 27 21.59 -16.53 -0.76
N LYS A 28 21.61 -15.18 -0.65
CA LYS A 28 22.50 -14.32 -1.44
C LYS A 28 23.98 -14.68 -1.32
N ASN A 29 24.45 -14.88 -0.08
CA ASN A 29 25.88 -14.99 0.24
C ASN A 29 26.32 -16.43 0.54
N SER A 30 25.52 -17.44 0.20
CA SER A 30 25.88 -18.84 0.43
C SER A 30 25.49 -19.69 -0.78
N PRO A 31 26.46 -20.04 -1.64
CA PRO A 31 26.24 -20.91 -2.79
C PRO A 31 25.62 -22.26 -2.38
N VAL A 32 26.09 -22.84 -1.27
CA VAL A 32 25.59 -24.12 -0.75
C VAL A 32 24.10 -24.03 -0.39
N ARG A 33 23.70 -23.03 0.43
CA ARG A 33 22.28 -22.86 0.79
C ARG A 33 21.40 -22.55 -0.41
N ARG A 34 21.95 -21.81 -1.38
CA ARG A 34 21.24 -21.51 -2.63
C ARG A 34 20.99 -22.79 -3.41
N ASP A 35 22.00 -23.65 -3.57
CA ASP A 35 21.85 -24.95 -4.25
C ASP A 35 20.82 -25.85 -3.55
N ASP A 36 20.90 -25.95 -2.22
CA ASP A 36 19.93 -26.71 -1.42
C ASP A 36 18.50 -26.19 -1.60
N PHE A 37 18.31 -24.88 -1.57
CA PHE A 37 16.97 -24.29 -1.75
C PHE A 37 16.46 -24.40 -3.19
N LEU A 38 17.34 -24.39 -4.20
CA LEU A 38 16.93 -24.53 -5.60
C LEU A 38 16.29 -25.89 -5.88
N LYS A 39 16.70 -26.94 -5.16
CA LYS A 39 16.06 -28.27 -5.20
C LYS A 39 14.59 -28.23 -4.74
N GLU A 40 14.26 -27.34 -3.81
CA GLU A 40 12.92 -27.18 -3.23
C GLU A 40 12.03 -26.12 -3.93
N SER A 41 12.63 -25.24 -4.73
CA SER A 41 11.99 -24.02 -5.26
C SER A 41 11.80 -24.00 -6.76
N GLU A 42 11.96 -25.15 -7.43
CA GLU A 42 11.83 -25.27 -8.89
C GLU A 42 12.69 -24.24 -9.65
N GLY A 43 13.86 -23.91 -9.10
CA GLY A 43 14.78 -22.94 -9.71
C GLY A 43 14.54 -21.46 -9.34
N ALA A 44 13.51 -21.13 -8.57
CA ALA A 44 13.17 -19.74 -8.23
C ALA A 44 13.82 -19.25 -6.93
N LEU A 45 14.34 -18.03 -6.93
CA LEU A 45 14.98 -17.43 -5.75
C LEU A 45 14.27 -16.17 -5.26
N PRO A 46 14.35 -15.86 -3.96
CA PRO A 46 13.81 -14.62 -3.43
C PRO A 46 14.45 -13.40 -4.09
N LYS A 47 13.62 -12.41 -4.43
CA LYS A 47 14.09 -11.14 -4.97
C LYS A 47 14.50 -10.18 -3.85
N LYS A 48 15.42 -9.27 -4.16
CA LYS A 48 15.90 -8.27 -3.20
C LYS A 48 14.79 -7.28 -2.85
N PHE A 49 14.53 -7.11 -1.56
CA PHE A 49 13.72 -6.01 -1.04
C PHE A 49 14.59 -4.77 -0.82
N ILE A 50 14.13 -3.60 -1.29
CA ILE A 50 14.86 -2.33 -1.21
C ILE A 50 14.08 -1.33 -0.34
N GLN A 51 14.56 -1.09 0.89
CA GLN A 51 13.86 -0.28 1.90
C GLN A 51 13.63 1.21 1.55
N HIS A 52 14.24 1.75 0.50
CA HIS A 52 13.93 3.11 0.03
C HIS A 52 12.96 3.12 -1.16
N ARG A 53 12.72 1.97 -1.81
CA ARG A 53 11.86 1.81 -2.99
C ARG A 53 10.62 0.97 -2.71
N TRP A 54 9.88 1.34 -1.68
CA TRP A 54 8.79 0.53 -1.12
C TRP A 54 7.77 -0.01 -2.13
N LEU A 55 7.37 0.81 -3.10
CA LEU A 55 6.34 0.45 -4.07
C LEU A 55 6.91 -0.33 -5.27
N GLU A 56 8.21 -0.21 -5.54
CA GLU A 56 8.91 -1.07 -6.51
C GLU A 56 9.19 -2.48 -5.96
N ASN A 57 8.98 -2.70 -4.65
CA ASN A 57 9.15 -4.02 -4.02
C ASN A 57 7.95 -4.96 -4.18
N VAL A 58 6.88 -4.55 -4.88
CA VAL A 58 5.72 -5.42 -5.16
C VAL A 58 6.14 -6.76 -5.76
N PRO A 59 7.01 -6.82 -6.80
CA PRO A 59 7.46 -8.09 -7.36
C PRO A 59 8.30 -8.92 -6.38
N ALA A 60 8.99 -8.29 -5.43
CA ALA A 60 9.76 -9.01 -4.41
C ALA A 60 8.84 -9.65 -3.37
N ASN A 61 7.78 -8.94 -2.97
CA ASN A 61 6.77 -9.47 -2.09
C ASN A 61 5.94 -10.59 -2.74
N GLU A 62 5.54 -10.43 -4.00
CA GLU A 62 4.85 -11.49 -4.77
C GLU A 62 5.69 -12.75 -4.91
N SER A 63 6.98 -12.57 -5.24
CA SER A 63 7.93 -13.68 -5.27
C SER A 63 8.05 -14.37 -3.91
N ALA A 64 8.07 -13.62 -2.81
CA ALA A 64 8.13 -14.20 -1.47
C ALA A 64 6.87 -14.99 -1.12
N ILE A 65 5.67 -14.49 -1.47
CA ILE A 65 4.39 -15.19 -1.28
C ILE A 65 4.40 -16.53 -2.03
N ASN A 66 4.86 -16.54 -3.28
CA ASN A 66 4.92 -17.76 -4.10
C ASN A 66 5.94 -18.77 -3.55
N LEU A 67 7.03 -18.30 -2.95
CA LEU A 67 8.09 -19.15 -2.40
C LEU A 67 7.80 -19.68 -0.98
N LEU A 68 6.74 -19.22 -0.29
CA LEU A 68 6.41 -19.67 1.07
C LEU A 68 6.34 -21.20 1.21
N PRO A 69 5.74 -21.98 0.29
CA PRO A 69 5.73 -23.44 0.38
C PRO A 69 7.13 -24.04 0.31
N SER A 70 7.97 -23.58 -0.62
CA SER A 70 9.36 -24.04 -0.77
C SER A 70 10.24 -23.66 0.42
N ILE A 71 10.04 -22.46 0.98
CA ILE A 71 10.73 -22.03 2.21
C ILE A 71 10.35 -22.94 3.38
N LYS A 72 9.07 -23.30 3.49
CA LYS A 72 8.60 -24.22 4.53
C LYS A 72 9.25 -25.60 4.38
N LYS A 73 9.32 -26.15 3.16
CA LYS A 73 10.01 -27.42 2.88
C LYS A 73 11.49 -27.34 3.25
N TYR A 74 12.19 -26.30 2.82
CA TYR A 74 13.60 -26.08 3.15
C TYR A 74 13.86 -26.05 4.66
N ILE A 75 13.03 -25.34 5.44
CA ILE A 75 13.17 -25.32 6.91
C ILE A 75 12.99 -26.72 7.49
N VAL A 76 12.01 -27.48 7.00
CA VAL A 76 11.77 -28.86 7.46
C VAL A 76 12.95 -29.77 7.12
N SER A 77 13.54 -29.65 5.92
CA SER A 77 14.73 -30.41 5.53
C SER A 77 15.96 -30.07 6.39
N VAL A 78 16.14 -28.79 6.71
CA VAL A 78 17.17 -28.37 7.69
C VAL A 78 16.90 -28.97 9.07
N ASP A 79 15.66 -28.93 9.55
CA ASP A 79 15.29 -29.47 10.87
C ASP A 79 15.42 -31.00 10.97
N LYS A 80 15.31 -31.71 9.84
CA LYS A 80 15.58 -33.15 9.73
C LYS A 80 17.07 -33.50 9.63
N GLY A 81 17.94 -32.50 9.46
CA GLY A 81 19.38 -32.71 9.27
C GLY A 81 19.78 -33.09 7.83
N GLU A 82 18.88 -32.92 6.85
CA GLU A 82 19.20 -33.14 5.42
C GLU A 82 20.16 -32.06 4.88
N HIS A 83 20.16 -30.88 5.52
CA HIS A 83 21.07 -29.76 5.22
C HIS A 83 21.67 -29.19 6.49
N ASN A 84 22.86 -28.58 6.38
CA ASN A 84 23.51 -27.90 7.49
C ASN A 84 22.66 -26.73 8.01
N GLN A 85 22.43 -26.68 9.32
CA GLN A 85 21.68 -25.61 9.94
C GLN A 85 22.40 -24.26 9.80
N PRO A 86 21.79 -23.25 9.16
CA PRO A 86 22.43 -21.95 9.03
C PRO A 86 22.48 -21.21 10.38
N ASN A 87 23.69 -20.96 10.89
CA ASN A 87 23.89 -20.11 12.06
C ASN A 87 23.96 -18.63 11.65
N CYS A 88 22.86 -18.07 11.13
CA CYS A 88 22.80 -16.66 10.77
C CYS A 88 21.47 -16.01 11.18
N MET A 89 21.53 -14.70 11.45
CA MET A 89 20.37 -13.91 11.84
C MET A 89 19.24 -13.97 10.79
N SER A 90 19.60 -14.05 9.51
CA SER A 90 18.61 -14.18 8.43
C SER A 90 17.80 -15.47 8.52
N TYR A 91 18.46 -16.60 8.81
CA TYR A 91 17.76 -17.88 8.98
C TYR A 91 16.86 -17.87 10.22
N ALA A 92 17.37 -17.36 11.35
CA ALA A 92 16.58 -17.22 12.57
C ALA A 92 15.32 -16.38 12.33
N CYS A 93 15.47 -15.21 11.69
CA CYS A 93 14.36 -14.34 11.32
C CYS A 93 13.33 -15.05 10.42
N VAL A 94 13.78 -15.69 9.33
CA VAL A 94 12.90 -16.43 8.42
C VAL A 94 12.17 -17.56 9.16
N LYS A 95 12.86 -18.33 10.00
CA LYS A 95 12.26 -19.42 10.78
C LYS A 95 11.17 -18.90 11.73
N THR A 96 11.45 -17.85 12.50
CA THR A 96 10.47 -17.22 13.40
C THR A 96 9.21 -16.74 12.65
N HIS A 97 9.38 -16.09 11.50
CA HIS A 97 8.25 -15.63 10.70
C HIS A 97 7.46 -16.78 10.08
N MET A 98 8.13 -17.84 9.61
CA MET A 98 7.48 -19.02 9.01
C MET A 98 6.68 -19.84 10.03
N SER A 99 7.02 -19.76 11.32
CA SER A 99 6.19 -20.31 12.39
C SER A 99 4.89 -19.54 12.63
N ASN A 100 4.77 -18.31 12.09
CA ASN A 100 3.57 -17.49 12.24
C ASN A 100 2.54 -17.83 11.14
N ASN A 101 1.40 -18.39 11.55
CA ASN A 101 0.29 -18.73 10.65
C ASN A 101 -0.28 -17.51 9.87
N LEU A 102 -0.09 -16.28 10.37
CA LEU A 102 -0.56 -15.05 9.73
C LEU A 102 0.44 -14.43 8.74
N LEU A 103 1.64 -15.00 8.56
CA LEU A 103 2.67 -14.40 7.69
C LEU A 103 2.15 -14.18 6.26
N SER A 104 1.56 -15.20 5.67
CA SER A 104 1.02 -15.14 4.31
C SER A 104 -0.05 -14.04 4.17
N VAL A 105 -0.98 -13.97 5.12
CA VAL A 105 -2.02 -12.93 5.18
C VAL A 105 -1.40 -11.53 5.27
N LYS A 106 -0.41 -11.34 6.15
CA LYS A 106 0.31 -10.07 6.30
C LYS A 106 1.02 -9.64 5.01
N LEU A 107 1.66 -10.59 4.31
CA LEU A 107 2.31 -10.33 3.02
C LEU A 107 1.28 -9.96 1.94
N LYS A 108 0.12 -10.60 1.90
CA LYS A 108 -0.97 -10.26 0.97
C LYS A 108 -1.55 -8.88 1.24
N LEU A 109 -1.78 -8.53 2.50
CA LEU A 109 -2.22 -7.19 2.91
C LEU A 109 -1.23 -6.11 2.47
N PHE A 110 0.05 -6.32 2.77
CA PHE A 110 1.12 -5.45 2.32
C PHE A 110 1.12 -5.30 0.79
N ASN A 111 0.93 -6.41 0.06
CA ASN A 111 0.86 -6.40 -1.39
C ASN A 111 -0.33 -5.59 -1.92
N SER A 112 -1.51 -5.82 -1.34
CA SER A 112 -2.75 -5.19 -1.78
C SER A 112 -2.66 -3.67 -1.63
N ILE A 113 -2.20 -3.19 -0.47
CA ILE A 113 -2.05 -1.75 -0.25
C ILE A 113 -0.97 -1.14 -1.16
N ALA A 114 0.12 -1.87 -1.42
CA ALA A 114 1.12 -1.42 -2.38
C ALA A 114 0.54 -1.33 -3.81
N LYS A 115 -0.30 -2.29 -4.22
CA LYS A 115 -0.99 -2.30 -5.52
C LYS A 115 -2.00 -1.18 -5.68
N VAL A 116 -2.59 -0.65 -4.60
CA VAL A 116 -3.44 0.56 -4.66
C VAL A 116 -2.61 1.79 -5.05
N LEU A 117 -1.37 1.89 -4.58
CA LEU A 117 -0.51 3.07 -4.81
C LEU A 117 0.35 2.99 -6.07
N LEU A 118 0.68 1.79 -6.52
CA LEU A 118 1.61 1.56 -7.64
C LEU A 118 1.14 2.18 -8.96
N PRO A 119 -0.12 2.00 -9.42
CA PRO A 119 -0.57 2.57 -10.70
C PRO A 119 -0.42 4.08 -10.78
N PHE A 120 -0.61 4.77 -9.65
CA PHE A 120 -0.37 6.21 -9.58
C PHE A 120 1.10 6.53 -9.73
N LEU A 121 1.99 5.86 -8.98
CA LEU A 121 3.41 6.10 -9.16
C LEU A 121 3.86 5.90 -10.60
N THR A 122 3.50 4.78 -11.22
CA THR A 122 3.86 4.46 -12.61
C THR A 122 3.32 5.52 -13.56
N LYS A 123 2.09 6.01 -13.34
CA LYS A 123 1.46 7.05 -14.17
C LYS A 123 2.21 8.39 -14.12
N TYR A 124 2.74 8.78 -12.96
CA TYR A 124 3.42 10.07 -12.77
C TYR A 124 4.94 10.00 -12.94
N GLN A 125 5.52 8.80 -13.12
CA GLN A 125 6.92 8.59 -13.48
C GLN A 125 7.10 8.55 -15.01
N THR A 126 6.67 9.60 -15.69
CA THR A 126 6.80 9.73 -17.16
C THR A 126 7.12 11.18 -17.53
N ASP A 127 7.72 11.40 -18.70
CA ASP A 127 8.05 12.74 -19.21
C ASP A 127 6.83 13.51 -19.75
N LYS A 128 5.64 12.93 -19.67
CA LYS A 128 4.40 13.56 -20.15
C LYS A 128 3.91 14.60 -19.12
N PRO A 129 3.18 15.65 -19.55
CA PRO A 129 2.64 16.66 -18.65
C PRO A 129 1.43 16.11 -17.85
N MET A 130 1.71 15.30 -16.82
CA MET A 130 0.68 14.60 -16.05
C MET A 130 0.01 15.45 -14.97
N LEU A 131 0.55 16.64 -14.69
CA LEU A 131 0.10 17.52 -13.60
C LEU A 131 -1.40 17.82 -13.62
N PHE A 132 -2.00 17.96 -14.81
CA PHE A 132 -3.43 18.25 -14.97
C PHE A 132 -4.36 17.14 -14.46
N PHE A 133 -3.86 15.90 -14.34
CA PHE A 133 -4.62 14.76 -13.83
C PHE A 133 -4.43 14.56 -12.32
N LEU A 134 -3.48 15.27 -11.71
CA LEU A 134 -3.02 15.05 -10.33
C LEU A 134 -4.13 15.15 -9.29
N PRO A 135 -5.01 16.17 -9.30
CA PRO A 135 -6.06 16.29 -8.31
C PRO A 135 -7.03 15.09 -8.36
N GLU A 136 -7.49 14.72 -9.54
CA GLU A 136 -8.47 13.63 -9.69
C GLU A 136 -7.87 12.27 -9.36
N ASP A 137 -6.63 12.00 -9.79
CA ASP A 137 -5.99 10.74 -9.47
C ASP A 137 -5.65 10.62 -7.98
N LEU A 138 -5.21 11.71 -7.35
CA LEU A 138 -4.94 11.73 -5.91
C LEU A 138 -6.23 11.55 -5.10
N LYS A 139 -7.33 12.19 -5.51
CA LYS A 139 -8.67 11.98 -4.94
C LYS A 139 -9.09 10.52 -4.99
N LYS A 140 -8.91 9.85 -6.14
CA LYS A 140 -9.26 8.43 -6.29
C LYS A 140 -8.51 7.56 -5.29
N ILE A 141 -7.21 7.74 -5.15
CA ILE A 141 -6.39 6.93 -4.23
C ILE A 141 -6.73 7.18 -2.78
N VAL A 142 -6.87 8.46 -2.40
CA VAL A 142 -7.28 8.83 -1.05
C VAL A 142 -8.62 8.20 -0.72
N ASN A 143 -9.59 8.25 -1.64
CA ASN A 143 -10.88 7.58 -1.46
C ASN A 143 -10.74 6.06 -1.31
N LEU A 144 -9.95 5.39 -2.15
CA LEU A 144 -9.73 3.94 -2.04
C LEU A 144 -9.16 3.56 -0.67
N LEU A 145 -8.17 4.31 -0.17
CA LEU A 145 -7.58 4.07 1.15
C LEU A 145 -8.56 4.34 2.29
N LEU A 146 -9.29 5.45 2.22
CA LEU A 146 -10.27 5.82 3.26
C LEU A 146 -11.43 4.82 3.30
N GLN A 147 -11.88 4.31 2.16
CA GLN A 147 -12.93 3.29 2.09
C GLN A 147 -12.59 2.03 2.89
N CYS A 148 -11.31 1.71 3.07
CA CYS A 148 -10.92 0.53 3.85
C CYS A 148 -11.26 0.66 5.35
N PHE A 149 -11.28 1.89 5.90
CA PHE A 149 -11.40 2.08 7.36
C PHE A 149 -12.35 3.20 7.83
N VAL A 150 -12.89 4.02 6.93
CA VAL A 150 -13.84 5.11 7.21
C VAL A 150 -15.26 4.69 6.84
N LEU A 151 -16.25 5.15 7.60
CA LEU A 151 -17.66 4.92 7.34
C LEU A 151 -18.11 5.58 6.03
N SER A 152 -18.88 4.86 5.23
CA SER A 152 -19.39 5.33 3.92
C SER A 152 -20.17 6.63 4.02
N LYS A 153 -20.97 6.81 5.08
CA LYS A 153 -21.74 8.04 5.33
C LYS A 153 -20.85 9.30 5.33
N ASN A 154 -19.64 9.21 5.88
CA ASN A 154 -18.70 10.34 5.96
C ASN A 154 -18.01 10.61 4.61
N LEU A 155 -17.73 9.55 3.84
CA LEU A 155 -17.15 9.67 2.50
C LEU A 155 -18.13 10.25 1.48
N ASN A 156 -19.42 9.89 1.59
CA ASN A 156 -20.47 10.41 0.73
C ASN A 156 -20.67 11.94 0.92
N THR A 157 -20.39 12.47 2.12
CA THR A 157 -20.43 13.92 2.38
C THR A 157 -19.20 14.66 1.82
N ALA A 158 -18.04 13.99 1.81
CA ALA A 158 -16.76 14.55 1.35
C ALA A 158 -16.52 14.28 -0.14
N THR A 159 -17.39 14.82 -1.01
CA THR A 159 -17.34 14.58 -2.46
C THR A 159 -16.18 15.28 -3.17
N THR A 160 -15.60 16.33 -2.59
CA THR A 160 -14.47 17.07 -3.17
C THR A 160 -13.17 16.72 -2.46
N LEU A 161 -12.07 16.85 -3.18
CA LEU A 161 -10.73 16.58 -2.68
C LEU A 161 -10.35 17.48 -1.50
N GLN A 162 -10.78 18.74 -1.51
CA GLN A 162 -10.60 19.66 -0.39
C GLN A 162 -11.36 19.18 0.87
N LYS A 163 -12.59 18.69 0.73
CA LYS A 163 -13.32 18.10 1.86
C LYS A 163 -12.63 16.86 2.40
N LEU A 164 -12.07 16.01 1.54
CA LEU A 164 -11.29 14.84 1.97
C LEU A 164 -10.02 15.24 2.73
N LEU A 165 -9.34 16.31 2.31
CA LEU A 165 -8.16 16.86 3.00
C LEU A 165 -8.50 17.42 4.39
N CYS A 166 -9.70 17.95 4.57
CA CYS A 166 -10.18 18.48 5.84
C CYS A 166 -10.78 17.42 6.78
N LEU A 167 -10.89 16.15 6.36
CA LEU A 167 -11.35 15.09 7.24
C LEU A 167 -10.33 14.85 8.34
N ASP A 168 -10.77 14.94 9.60
CA ASP A 168 -9.95 14.49 10.73
C ASP A 168 -9.94 12.95 10.79
N ILE A 169 -8.92 12.36 10.16
CA ILE A 169 -8.68 10.92 10.11
C ILE A 169 -8.32 10.36 11.50
N ASN A 170 -7.94 11.18 12.48
CA ASN A 170 -7.68 10.67 13.83
C ASN A 170 -8.98 10.48 14.61
N ASN A 171 -10.09 11.06 14.16
CA ASN A 171 -11.37 10.93 14.83
C ASN A 171 -11.92 9.51 14.72
N THR A 172 -11.84 8.76 15.81
CA THR A 172 -12.29 7.36 15.83
C THR A 172 -13.79 7.18 15.55
N LYS A 173 -14.60 8.24 15.71
CA LYS A 173 -16.05 8.21 15.46
C LYS A 173 -16.42 8.04 13.98
N ILE A 174 -15.53 8.44 13.06
CA ILE A 174 -15.76 8.28 11.62
C ILE A 174 -15.27 6.92 11.11
N HIS A 175 -14.60 6.13 11.94
CA HIS A 175 -14.04 4.86 11.53
C HIS A 175 -15.06 3.73 11.55
N LYS A 176 -14.85 2.76 10.66
CA LYS A 176 -15.50 1.46 10.75
C LYS A 176 -15.12 0.76 12.06
N PRO A 177 -16.03 -0.07 12.61
CA PRO A 177 -15.69 -0.99 13.68
C PRO A 177 -14.58 -1.95 13.20
N ILE A 178 -13.78 -2.49 14.12
CA ILE A 178 -12.54 -3.23 13.79
C ILE A 178 -12.85 -4.47 12.96
N GLU A 179 -14.01 -5.08 13.19
CA GLU A 179 -14.52 -6.26 12.51
C GLU A 179 -14.78 -6.00 11.02
N ASN A 180 -15.12 -4.74 10.67
CA ASN A 180 -15.49 -4.34 9.30
C ASN A 180 -14.37 -3.61 8.56
N ILE A 181 -13.14 -3.63 9.08
CA ILE A 181 -11.97 -3.11 8.37
C ILE A 181 -11.70 -4.01 7.17
N ASP A 182 -11.61 -3.38 6.00
CA ASP A 182 -11.37 -4.09 4.74
C ASP A 182 -9.92 -4.56 4.66
N LEU A 183 -9.75 -5.87 4.52
CA LEU A 183 -8.45 -6.53 4.37
C LEU A 183 -8.10 -6.86 2.91
N ASP A 184 -8.93 -6.45 1.94
CA ASP A 184 -8.93 -6.95 0.57
C ASP A 184 -9.36 -8.43 0.44
N PHE A 185 -9.94 -8.75 -0.71
CA PHE A 185 -10.51 -10.07 -1.01
C PHE A 185 -9.50 -11.21 -0.85
N SER A 186 -8.24 -11.00 -1.27
CA SER A 186 -7.22 -12.04 -1.24
C SER A 186 -6.81 -12.42 0.19
N ALA A 187 -6.69 -11.43 1.07
CA ALA A 187 -6.33 -11.65 2.46
C ALA A 187 -7.54 -12.18 3.26
N GLU A 188 -8.74 -11.65 3.02
CA GLU A 188 -9.97 -12.09 3.72
C GLU A 188 -10.26 -13.57 3.45
N LYS A 189 -10.13 -14.02 2.18
CA LYS A 189 -10.27 -15.43 1.81
C LYS A 189 -9.29 -16.32 2.58
N GLU A 190 -8.04 -15.87 2.76
CA GLU A 190 -7.05 -16.63 3.49
C GLU A 190 -7.29 -16.63 4.99
N VAL A 191 -7.64 -15.48 5.58
CA VAL A 191 -8.07 -15.39 6.99
C VAL A 191 -9.21 -16.37 7.27
N GLN A 192 -10.23 -16.39 6.42
CA GLN A 192 -11.36 -17.31 6.55
C GLN A 192 -10.90 -18.77 6.47
N SER A 193 -10.02 -19.11 5.53
CA SER A 193 -9.49 -20.48 5.41
C SER A 193 -8.67 -20.92 6.64
N LEU A 194 -7.87 -20.01 7.22
CA LEU A 194 -7.08 -20.26 8.40
C LEU A 194 -7.94 -20.36 9.66
N HIS A 195 -9.02 -19.58 9.72
CA HIS A 195 -9.99 -19.60 10.82
C HIS A 195 -10.80 -20.90 10.82
N VAL A 196 -11.34 -21.31 9.67
CA VAL A 196 -12.06 -22.60 9.51
C VAL A 196 -11.16 -23.79 9.86
N SER A 197 -9.88 -23.73 9.48
CA SER A 197 -8.89 -24.76 9.84
C SER A 197 -8.37 -24.67 11.29
N LYS A 198 -8.94 -23.78 12.13
CA LYS A 198 -8.57 -23.53 13.53
C LYS A 198 -7.09 -23.21 13.76
N LYS A 199 -6.40 -22.71 12.72
CA LYS A 199 -4.99 -22.30 12.81
C LYS A 199 -4.80 -20.92 13.43
N ILE A 200 -5.86 -20.12 13.43
CA ILE A 200 -5.88 -18.78 14.00
C ILE A 200 -7.12 -18.56 14.86
N SER A 201 -7.01 -17.72 15.89
CA SER A 201 -8.10 -17.36 16.80
C SER A 201 -8.76 -16.02 16.44
N ASP A 202 -9.97 -15.79 16.96
CA ASP A 202 -10.66 -14.49 16.79
C ASP A 202 -9.83 -13.32 17.32
N ARG A 203 -9.12 -13.53 18.43
CA ARG A 203 -8.19 -12.54 19.00
C ARG A 203 -7.07 -12.18 18.01
N GLN A 204 -6.53 -13.15 17.28
CA GLN A 204 -5.51 -12.92 16.27
C GLN A 204 -6.06 -12.16 15.06
N ILE A 205 -7.28 -12.46 14.62
CA ILE A 205 -7.96 -11.74 13.54
C ILE A 205 -8.23 -10.28 13.96
N PHE A 206 -8.69 -10.07 15.19
CA PHE A 206 -8.92 -8.73 15.73
C PHE A 206 -7.64 -7.89 15.72
N TYR A 207 -6.52 -8.43 16.23
CA TYR A 207 -5.25 -7.71 16.20
C TYR A 207 -4.73 -7.46 14.78
N LEU A 208 -4.91 -8.41 13.86
CA LEU A 208 -4.57 -8.22 12.45
C LEU A 208 -5.34 -7.03 11.84
N ARG A 209 -6.66 -6.95 12.05
CA ARG A 209 -7.49 -5.84 11.56
C ARG A 209 -7.12 -4.52 12.23
N MET A 210 -6.82 -4.54 13.53
CA MET A 210 -6.36 -3.37 14.27
C MET A 210 -5.03 -2.84 13.72
N ASP A 211 -4.06 -3.71 13.45
CA ASP A 211 -2.77 -3.31 12.87
C ASP A 211 -2.92 -2.83 11.42
N CYS A 212 -3.78 -3.47 10.63
CA CYS A 212 -4.10 -3.04 9.27
C CYS A 212 -4.72 -1.62 9.29
N LYS A 213 -5.66 -1.36 10.21
CA LYS A 213 -6.24 -0.03 10.41
C LYS A 213 -5.19 1.01 10.76
N LYS A 214 -4.25 0.71 11.67
CA LYS A 214 -3.13 1.61 12.01
C LYS A 214 -2.26 1.93 10.80
N PHE A 215 -1.93 0.91 10.00
CA PHE A 215 -1.19 1.06 8.75
C PHE A 215 -1.90 2.03 7.80
N LEU A 216 -3.18 1.80 7.53
CA LEU A 216 -4.00 2.58 6.61
C LEU A 216 -4.15 4.03 7.08
N ILE A 217 -4.41 4.26 8.38
CA ILE A 217 -4.50 5.60 8.97
C ILE A 217 -3.19 6.36 8.75
N LYS A 218 -2.04 5.80 9.17
CA LYS A 218 -0.76 6.50 9.07
C LYS A 218 -0.31 6.73 7.64
N LEU A 219 -0.57 5.79 6.75
CA LEU A 219 -0.33 5.95 5.32
C LEU A 219 -1.18 7.08 4.75
N THR A 220 -2.49 7.09 5.02
CA THR A 220 -3.42 8.09 4.47
C THR A 220 -3.11 9.48 5.02
N MET A 221 -2.86 9.61 6.33
CA MET A 221 -2.42 10.87 6.93
C MET A 221 -1.17 11.42 6.24
N LYS A 222 -0.14 10.57 6.07
CA LYS A 222 1.12 11.01 5.47
C LYS A 222 0.96 11.38 4.00
N LEU A 223 0.03 10.74 3.30
CA LEU A 223 -0.34 11.07 1.94
C LEU A 223 -0.99 12.45 1.85
N LEU A 224 -1.93 12.76 2.75
CA LEU A 224 -2.62 14.06 2.79
C LEU A 224 -1.69 15.20 3.24
N GLU A 225 -0.85 14.98 4.26
CA GLU A 225 0.14 15.96 4.73
C GLU A 225 1.11 16.42 3.64
N LYS A 226 1.46 15.52 2.71
CA LYS A 226 2.43 15.76 1.63
C LYS A 226 1.76 15.96 0.27
N SER A 227 0.45 16.13 0.28
CA SER A 227 -0.31 16.45 -0.91
C SER A 227 0.10 17.83 -1.44
N PRO A 228 0.33 18.02 -2.75
CA PRO A 228 0.65 19.32 -3.35
C PRO A 228 -0.57 20.25 -3.47
N LEU A 229 -1.75 19.76 -3.13
CA LEU A 229 -3.04 20.42 -3.33
C LEU A 229 -3.36 21.62 -2.42
N PRO A 230 -2.83 21.76 -1.19
CA PRO A 230 -3.04 22.96 -0.39
C PRO A 230 -2.37 24.22 -0.98
N GLY A 231 -1.48 24.07 -1.97
CA GLY A 231 -0.73 25.18 -2.55
C GLY A 231 -1.50 25.95 -3.64
N PRO A 232 -1.29 27.29 -3.74
CA PRO A 232 -1.98 28.14 -4.73
C PRO A 232 -1.75 27.73 -6.20
N ALA A 233 -0.70 26.97 -6.51
CA ALA A 233 -0.35 26.55 -7.88
C ALA A 233 -1.32 25.53 -8.50
N VAL A 234 -2.04 24.74 -7.71
CA VAL A 234 -2.95 23.70 -8.25
C VAL A 234 -4.32 24.29 -8.61
N GLY A 235 -4.73 25.39 -7.98
CA GLY A 235 -5.99 26.10 -8.30
C GLY A 235 -6.00 26.71 -9.71
N GLY A 236 -4.83 26.95 -10.31
CA GLY A 236 -4.68 27.44 -11.68
C GLY A 236 -4.60 26.36 -12.75
N CYS A 237 -4.61 25.06 -12.42
CA CYS A 237 -4.44 24.00 -13.42
C CYS A 237 -5.75 23.60 -14.14
N ASP A 238 -6.91 24.05 -13.66
CA ASP A 238 -8.20 23.76 -14.29
C ASP A 238 -8.37 24.49 -15.64
N CYS A 239 -7.80 25.68 -15.82
CA CYS A 239 -7.87 26.43 -17.08
C CYS A 239 -6.99 25.85 -18.20
N THR A 240 -6.04 24.98 -17.86
CA THR A 240 -5.12 24.33 -18.81
C THR A 240 -5.56 22.91 -19.21
N ARG A 241 -6.75 22.46 -18.79
CA ARG A 241 -7.26 21.12 -19.11
C ARG A 241 -7.67 21.06 -20.59
N PRO A 242 -7.14 20.13 -21.41
CA PRO A 242 -7.50 20.03 -22.84
C PRO A 242 -8.98 19.71 -23.11
N ARG A 243 -9.71 19.22 -22.11
CA ARG A 243 -11.17 18.99 -22.18
C ARG A 243 -12.02 20.18 -21.72
N ALA A 244 -11.41 21.22 -21.14
CA ALA A 244 -12.12 22.45 -20.78
C ALA A 244 -12.32 23.35 -22.01
N SER A 245 -11.41 23.27 -23.01
CA SER A 245 -11.51 24.02 -24.27
C SER A 245 -12.62 23.56 -25.21
N GLU A 246 -13.27 22.42 -24.96
CA GLU A 246 -14.45 21.99 -25.73
C GLU A 246 -15.77 22.56 -25.21
N ARG A 247 -15.78 23.21 -24.03
CA ARG A 247 -17.01 23.77 -23.42
C ARG A 247 -17.13 25.29 -23.49
N SER A 248 -16.13 26.00 -24.00
CA SER A 248 -16.11 27.47 -24.02
C SER A 248 -16.50 28.11 -25.37
N CYS A 249 -16.97 27.33 -26.35
CA CYS A 249 -17.46 27.89 -27.63
C CYS A 249 -18.98 28.05 -27.74
N ALA A 250 -19.72 27.81 -26.66
CA ALA A 250 -21.14 28.15 -26.61
C ALA A 250 -21.39 28.94 -25.34
N THR A 251 -21.99 30.12 -25.51
CA THR A 251 -22.43 31.08 -24.49
C THR A 251 -21.33 31.82 -23.73
N ASP A 252 -20.98 33.01 -24.23
CA ASP A 252 -20.92 34.26 -23.47
C ASP A 252 -20.81 35.39 -24.53
N GLY A 253 -21.79 36.28 -24.68
CA GLY A 253 -22.34 37.11 -23.61
C GLY A 253 -21.64 38.46 -23.68
N PHE A 254 -22.17 39.36 -24.51
CA PHE A 254 -21.73 40.75 -24.65
C PHE A 254 -21.45 41.41 -23.30
N TYR A 255 -20.19 41.70 -22.99
CA TYR A 255 -19.86 42.76 -22.03
C TYR A 255 -19.62 44.06 -22.80
N LYS A 256 -20.66 44.90 -22.86
CA LYS A 256 -20.53 46.33 -23.20
C LYS A 256 -19.77 47.02 -22.08
N MET A 257 -18.57 47.47 -22.39
CA MET A 257 -17.79 48.38 -21.54
C MET A 257 -18.41 49.78 -21.67
N LYS A 258 -19.06 50.28 -20.61
CA LYS A 258 -19.47 51.69 -20.53
C LYS A 258 -18.25 52.49 -20.07
N ILE A 259 -17.71 53.31 -20.96
CA ILE A 259 -16.79 54.39 -20.61
C ILE A 259 -17.65 55.54 -20.08
N ASN A 260 -17.41 55.93 -18.83
CA ASN A 260 -18.03 57.10 -18.20
C ASN A 260 -17.06 58.27 -18.39
N ASP A 261 -17.21 58.98 -19.50
CA ASP A 261 -16.60 60.30 -19.66
C ASP A 261 -17.56 61.32 -19.06
N ASN A 262 -17.17 61.88 -17.92
CA ASN A 262 -17.40 63.26 -17.50
C ASN A 262 -16.87 63.43 -16.08
N VAL A 263 -15.94 64.38 -15.89
CA VAL A 263 -16.20 65.66 -15.21
C VAL A 263 -14.86 66.39 -15.00
N PHE A 264 -14.78 67.56 -15.67
CA PHE A 264 -13.88 68.74 -15.59
C PHE A 264 -12.37 68.61 -15.88
#